data_AF-A0A7W9MX85-F1
#
_entry.id   AF-A0A7W9MX85-F1
#
_cell.length_a   1.000
_cell.length_b   1.000
_cell.length_c   1.000
_cell.angle_alpha   90.00
_cell.angle_beta   90.00
_cell.angle_gamma   90.00
#
_symmetry.space_group_name_H-M   'P 1'
#
loop_
_entity.id
_entity.type
_entity.pdbx_description
1 polymer ?
#
loop_
_entity_poly.entity_id
_entity_poly.type
_entity_poly.pdbx_seq_one_letter_code
_entity_poly.pdbx_strand_id
1 'polypeptide(L)'
;MDQTVQGRLTETPEFSIFCRTAADFWQRNLLPDGERVILVEAMSQDIRVTLRNLTVANALRRFIPAKLVVFTGADDDWNEILWTFFDGEALADISRAYGAADVLDIHEMLDSRIDDPDPEPLHIAGRDLPLAGSGIDPAVLDEIVRATACRVLKIPRVTDEIRAGAKYRQIQRRSERFSAIYDAMFAGLDPIALVTSHVDYNHWGLAVETATRFEVPTVHVQSTGTFKAYTLFPETRRGAPTFRAELTHQIAEFFESHVWSNRDRLASSAELTAWRLKGNWGKPSWWRGGAMSAIELKTPQERLSVREHALARFGFDPDKPVIAVYNHAISDAPRTNVELFDDLAGWYAATADYAVKKDDVNWLFVDHPNQAIYDSTGFFDDLKATHQGSPLAFVRSLDLSKNVMWSLVDLGVTVRGSISNELPAFGIPALQAGWSEWSHCGFTTVAKDADDYWARLDESIEGLLTGRQLLTEEQITRARLWAWFYRSGTDVSTQLVQHWEMGRTEHLLNAVMVAMRHVEADGDPAFTAVRRMWTRKDPFLTRTDMTTSPEEFTLALGGVSEL
;
A
#
# COMPACT_ATOMS: atom_id res chain seq x y z
N MET A 1 19.30 2.80 -17.95
CA MET A 1 20.00 4.06 -17.61
C MET A 1 21.20 3.66 -16.77
N ASP A 2 22.37 4.08 -17.20
CA ASP A 2 23.68 3.72 -16.63
C ASP A 2 23.74 3.90 -15.11
N GLN A 3 24.27 2.88 -14.43
CA GLN A 3 24.62 2.87 -13.00
C GLN A 3 25.99 3.53 -12.77
N THR A 4 26.23 4.70 -13.36
CA THR A 4 27.46 5.47 -13.15
C THR A 4 27.14 6.67 -12.26
N VAL A 5 27.61 6.60 -11.01
CA VAL A 5 27.81 7.70 -10.04
C VAL A 5 26.91 8.90 -10.32
N GLN A 6 25.63 8.77 -9.96
CA GLN A 6 24.80 9.95 -9.81
C GLN A 6 25.41 10.71 -8.63
N GLY A 7 25.93 11.93 -8.88
CA GLY A 7 26.46 12.79 -7.82
C GLY A 7 25.44 12.93 -6.70
N ARG A 8 25.91 13.16 -5.46
CA ARG A 8 24.99 13.37 -4.33
C ARG A 8 24.01 14.47 -4.68
N LEU A 9 22.72 14.24 -4.43
CA LEU A 9 21.67 15.20 -4.78
C LEU A 9 21.95 16.57 -4.14
N THR A 10 22.51 16.52 -2.92
CA THR A 10 22.95 17.68 -2.13
C THR A 10 24.02 18.54 -2.80
N GLU A 11 24.80 17.99 -3.73
CA GLU A 11 25.87 18.71 -4.43
C GLU A 11 25.36 19.53 -5.64
N THR A 12 24.08 19.37 -6.01
CA THR A 12 23.47 20.09 -7.14
C THR A 12 23.01 21.50 -6.74
N PRO A 13 23.28 22.54 -7.55
CA PRO A 13 22.72 23.88 -7.31
C PRO A 13 21.19 23.89 -7.21
N GLU A 14 20.53 23.07 -8.02
CA GLU A 14 19.08 22.91 -8.10
C GLU A 14 18.49 22.47 -6.76
N PHE A 15 19.13 21.53 -6.06
CA PHE A 15 18.69 21.06 -4.74
C PHE A 15 18.75 22.18 -3.70
N SER A 16 19.85 22.92 -3.64
CA SER A 16 20.01 24.03 -2.71
C SER A 16 18.98 25.16 -2.96
N ILE A 17 18.68 25.44 -4.24
CA ILE A 17 17.66 26.40 -4.63
C ILE A 17 16.26 25.90 -4.25
N PHE A 18 15.97 24.61 -4.42
CA PHE A 18 14.73 23.98 -3.99
C PHE A 18 14.54 24.13 -2.48
N CYS A 19 15.52 23.75 -1.65
CA CYS A 19 15.39 23.82 -0.19
C CYS A 19 15.13 25.25 0.30
N ARG A 20 15.82 26.26 -0.25
CA ARG A 20 15.51 27.67 0.09
C ARG A 20 14.09 28.06 -0.30
N THR A 21 13.66 27.67 -1.49
CA THR A 21 12.31 27.97 -1.99
C THR A 21 11.23 27.31 -1.14
N ALA A 22 11.43 26.04 -0.75
CA ALA A 22 10.52 25.31 0.12
C ALA A 22 10.46 25.93 1.52
N ALA A 23 11.60 26.32 2.10
CA ALA A 23 11.65 27.00 3.38
C ALA A 23 10.85 28.31 3.37
N ASP A 24 11.10 29.16 2.37
CA ASP A 24 10.36 30.43 2.21
C ASP A 24 8.86 30.19 2.01
N PHE A 25 8.48 29.20 1.21
CA PHE A 25 7.09 28.85 0.96
C PHE A 25 6.39 28.40 2.24
N TRP A 26 6.93 27.40 2.95
CA TRP A 26 6.28 26.86 4.13
C TRP A 26 6.26 27.85 5.29
N GLN A 27 7.33 28.62 5.50
CA GLN A 27 7.36 29.65 6.54
C GLN A 27 6.22 30.68 6.39
N ARG A 28 5.84 31.00 5.15
CA ARG A 28 4.79 31.99 4.85
C ARG A 28 3.37 31.43 4.87
N ASN A 29 3.22 30.10 4.77
CA ASN A 29 1.93 29.45 4.56
C ASN A 29 1.45 28.60 5.75
N LEU A 30 2.26 28.50 6.81
CA LEU A 30 1.95 27.75 8.02
C LEU A 30 1.55 28.66 9.18
N LEU A 31 0.79 28.11 10.12
CA LEU A 31 0.57 28.75 11.41
C LEU A 31 1.89 28.72 12.23
N PRO A 32 2.05 29.63 13.20
CA PRO A 32 3.12 29.51 14.18
C PRO A 32 3.07 28.16 14.91
N ASP A 33 4.23 27.64 15.29
CA ASP A 33 4.33 26.37 15.99
C ASP A 33 3.58 26.39 17.34
N GLY A 34 2.88 25.28 17.61
CA GLY A 34 2.31 24.98 18.92
C GLY A 34 3.26 24.13 19.78
N GLU A 35 2.76 23.67 20.94
CA GLU A 35 3.52 22.78 21.82
C GLU A 35 3.46 21.30 21.43
N ARG A 36 2.42 20.90 20.68
CA ARG A 36 2.20 19.52 20.21
C ARG A 36 3.02 19.24 18.95
N VAL A 37 3.20 17.96 18.62
CA VAL A 37 4.00 17.55 17.45
C VAL A 37 3.20 16.78 16.41
N ILE A 38 3.69 16.79 15.18
CA ILE A 38 3.37 15.80 14.15
C ILE A 38 4.63 14.98 13.91
N LEU A 39 4.52 13.68 14.11
CA LEU A 39 5.60 12.72 13.87
C LEU A 39 5.54 12.28 12.40
N VAL A 40 6.65 12.42 11.68
CA VAL A 40 6.68 12.14 10.24
C VAL A 40 7.84 11.25 9.86
N GLU A 41 7.52 10.21 9.10
CA GLU A 41 8.50 9.33 8.51
C GLU A 41 9.08 9.90 7.21
N ALA A 42 10.40 9.82 7.08
CA ALA A 42 11.19 10.15 5.89
C ALA A 42 12.30 9.11 5.69
N MET A 43 11.95 7.82 5.71
CA MET A 43 12.83 6.66 5.58
C MET A 43 12.68 6.00 4.19
N SER A 44 12.08 6.69 3.22
CA SER A 44 11.85 6.13 1.89
C SER A 44 13.03 6.31 0.94
N GLN A 45 13.29 5.30 0.11
CA GLN A 45 14.27 5.30 -0.98
C GLN A 45 14.01 6.34 -2.08
N ASP A 46 12.83 6.95 -2.11
CA ASP A 46 12.47 7.91 -3.14
C ASP A 46 11.90 9.19 -2.51
N ILE A 47 12.60 10.29 -2.77
CA ILE A 47 12.23 11.65 -2.34
C ILE A 47 10.75 11.99 -2.58
N ARG A 48 10.12 11.44 -3.62
CA ARG A 48 8.69 11.64 -3.91
C ARG A 48 7.79 11.19 -2.77
N VAL A 49 8.18 10.15 -2.04
CA VAL A 49 7.44 9.63 -0.90
C VAL A 49 7.58 10.57 0.29
N THR A 50 8.82 11.00 0.60
CA THR A 50 9.10 11.98 1.65
C THR A 50 8.36 13.31 1.42
N LEU A 51 8.37 13.83 0.19
CA LEU A 51 7.63 15.06 -0.14
C LEU A 51 6.12 14.90 0.09
N ARG A 52 5.55 13.71 -0.13
CA ARG A 52 4.13 13.43 0.15
C ARG A 52 3.86 13.47 1.65
N ASN A 53 4.66 12.77 2.45
CA ASN A 53 4.52 12.75 3.91
C ASN A 53 4.63 14.17 4.49
N LEU A 54 5.67 14.90 4.10
CA LEU A 54 5.89 16.27 4.58
C LEU A 54 4.77 17.23 4.10
N THR A 55 4.24 17.06 2.88
CA THR A 55 3.11 17.87 2.39
C THR A 55 1.83 17.59 3.18
N VAL A 56 1.51 16.34 3.52
CA VAL A 56 0.38 16.02 4.41
C VAL A 56 0.58 16.71 5.76
N ALA A 57 1.75 16.56 6.37
CA ALA A 57 2.02 17.10 7.70
C ALA A 57 1.93 18.63 7.72
N ASN A 58 2.46 19.31 6.71
CA ASN A 58 2.33 20.76 6.60
C ASN A 58 0.91 21.22 6.25
N ALA A 59 0.16 20.42 5.48
CA ALA A 59 -1.26 20.70 5.27
C ALA A 59 -2.06 20.66 6.58
N LEU A 60 -1.74 19.76 7.51
CA LEU A 60 -2.28 19.76 8.87
C LEU A 60 -1.86 21.01 9.66
N ARG A 61 -0.57 21.41 9.58
CA ARG A 61 -0.04 22.60 10.26
C ARG A 61 -0.64 23.93 9.79
N ARG A 62 -1.34 23.97 8.65
CA ARG A 62 -2.11 25.15 8.21
C ARG A 62 -3.32 25.45 9.10
N PHE A 63 -3.82 24.48 9.84
CA PHE A 63 -5.00 24.66 10.70
C PHE A 63 -4.85 24.03 12.10
N ILE A 64 -3.73 23.38 12.39
CA ILE A 64 -3.38 22.85 13.71
C ILE A 64 -1.96 23.33 14.07
N PRO A 65 -1.79 24.26 15.03
CA PRO A 65 -0.47 24.66 15.50
C PRO A 65 0.30 23.46 16.06
N ALA A 66 1.40 23.08 15.40
CA ALA A 66 2.20 21.93 15.79
C ALA A 66 3.63 22.06 15.24
N LYS A 67 4.60 21.51 15.98
CA LYS A 67 5.97 21.30 15.50
C LYS A 67 6.02 20.05 14.64
N LEU A 68 6.96 20.02 13.70
CA LEU A 68 7.22 18.87 12.86
C LEU A 68 8.47 18.14 13.36
N VAL A 69 8.35 16.86 13.73
CA VAL A 69 9.49 16.00 14.09
C VAL A 69 9.59 14.90 13.05
N VAL A 70 10.71 14.86 12.35
CA VAL A 70 10.91 13.93 11.24
C VAL A 70 11.93 12.86 11.63
N PHE A 71 11.61 11.61 11.37
CA PHE A 71 12.56 10.50 11.51
C PHE A 71 12.94 9.94 10.14
N THR A 72 14.24 9.75 9.95
CA THR A 72 14.91 9.25 8.75
C THR A 72 15.89 8.13 9.14
N GLY A 73 16.77 7.75 8.23
CA GLY A 73 17.80 6.75 8.46
C GLY A 73 17.40 5.35 8.04
N ALA A 74 18.41 4.53 7.77
CA ALA A 74 18.36 3.16 7.26
C ALA A 74 19.40 2.32 8.00
N ASP A 75 19.16 1.02 8.14
CA ASP A 75 20.28 0.08 8.38
C ASP A 75 20.69 -0.66 7.12
N ASP A 76 21.80 -1.40 7.22
CA ASP A 76 22.40 -2.14 6.11
C ASP A 76 21.40 -3.08 5.44
N ASP A 77 20.53 -3.75 6.21
CA ASP A 77 19.53 -4.66 5.66
C ASP A 77 18.55 -3.91 4.76
N TRP A 78 18.00 -2.80 5.25
CA TRP A 78 17.01 -2.03 4.50
C TRP A 78 17.63 -1.31 3.29
N ASN A 79 18.90 -0.89 3.40
CA ASN A 79 19.68 -0.35 2.28
C ASN A 79 19.85 -1.36 1.14
N GLU A 80 20.14 -2.62 1.46
CA GLU A 80 20.31 -3.68 0.45
C GLU A 80 18.98 -4.11 -0.19
N ILE A 81 17.89 -4.11 0.58
CA ILE A 81 16.63 -4.73 0.17
C ILE A 81 15.72 -3.76 -0.56
N LEU A 82 15.64 -2.53 -0.07
CA LEU A 82 14.75 -1.51 -0.59
C LEU A 82 15.56 -0.28 -1.08
N TRP A 83 16.54 0.21 -0.32
CA TRP A 83 17.01 1.59 -0.47
C TRP A 83 18.36 1.77 -1.18
N THR A 84 18.50 1.17 -2.35
CA THR A 84 19.66 1.31 -3.25
C THR A 84 20.02 2.76 -3.67
N PHE A 85 19.21 3.77 -3.31
CA PHE A 85 19.40 5.20 -3.63
C PHE A 85 19.10 6.13 -2.44
N PHE A 86 19.25 5.66 -1.20
CA PHE A 86 18.99 6.47 0.00
C PHE A 86 20.04 7.57 0.18
N ASP A 87 19.59 8.82 0.31
CA ASP A 87 20.44 9.98 0.61
C ASP A 87 19.91 10.66 1.88
N GLY A 88 20.38 10.20 3.04
CA GLY A 88 19.92 10.67 4.34
C GLY A 88 20.17 12.17 4.56
N GLU A 89 21.26 12.71 4.01
CA GLU A 89 21.57 14.13 4.08
C GLU A 89 20.54 14.95 3.29
N ALA A 90 20.24 14.53 2.05
CA ALA A 90 19.21 15.18 1.24
C ALA A 90 17.83 15.13 1.92
N LEU A 91 17.44 13.97 2.47
CA LEU A 91 16.17 13.84 3.18
C LEU A 91 16.10 14.74 4.42
N ALA A 92 17.20 14.88 5.15
CA ALA A 92 17.26 15.78 6.28
C ALA A 92 17.15 17.25 5.88
N ASP A 93 17.84 17.67 4.83
CA ASP A 93 17.78 19.05 4.33
C ASP A 93 16.40 19.41 3.77
N ILE A 94 15.73 18.48 3.08
CA ILE A 94 14.35 18.67 2.64
C ILE A 94 13.42 18.79 3.85
N SER A 95 13.60 17.95 4.86
CA SER A 95 12.76 17.94 6.05
C SER A 95 12.88 19.27 6.82
N ARG A 96 14.11 19.79 6.97
CA ARG A 96 14.38 21.14 7.51
C ARG A 96 13.75 22.23 6.64
N ALA A 97 13.86 22.12 5.31
CA ALA A 97 13.22 23.05 4.38
C ALA A 97 11.69 23.02 4.45
N TYR A 98 11.09 21.91 4.88
CA TYR A 98 9.66 21.81 5.18
C TYR A 98 9.30 22.29 6.60
N GLY A 99 10.27 22.82 7.35
CA GLY A 99 10.06 23.36 8.68
C GLY A 99 10.03 22.31 9.79
N ALA A 100 10.80 21.22 9.64
CA ALA A 100 11.06 20.28 10.73
C ALA A 100 11.83 20.99 11.86
N ALA A 101 11.33 20.85 13.10
CA ALA A 101 12.01 21.29 14.31
C ALA A 101 13.21 20.37 14.61
N ASP A 102 13.02 19.07 14.42
CA ASP A 102 14.06 18.05 14.55
C ASP A 102 13.98 17.07 13.38
N VAL A 103 15.16 16.62 12.96
CA VAL A 103 15.33 15.50 12.02
C VAL A 103 16.24 14.48 12.67
N LEU A 104 15.74 13.27 12.85
CA LEU A 104 16.37 12.22 13.66
C LEU A 104 16.66 11.02 12.78
N ASP A 105 17.91 10.56 12.71
CA ASP A 105 18.19 9.22 12.21
C ASP A 105 17.81 8.20 13.29
N ILE A 106 16.72 7.47 13.08
CA ILE A 106 16.17 6.56 14.08
C ILE A 106 17.06 5.33 14.26
N HIS A 107 17.79 4.94 13.21
CA HIS A 107 18.71 3.80 13.25
C HIS A 107 19.99 4.17 14.01
N GLU A 108 20.57 5.34 13.73
CA GLU A 108 21.72 5.87 14.49
C GLU A 108 21.38 6.08 15.97
N MET A 109 20.19 6.63 16.25
CA MET A 109 19.68 6.81 17.61
C MET A 109 19.57 5.49 18.36
N LEU A 110 19.12 4.44 17.68
CA LEU A 110 19.03 3.09 18.22
C LEU A 110 20.41 2.48 18.44
N ASP A 111 21.29 2.53 17.43
CA ASP A 111 22.59 1.88 17.44
C ASP A 111 23.50 2.44 18.51
N SER A 112 23.49 3.76 18.70
CA SER A 112 24.22 4.43 19.79
C SER A 112 23.77 4.01 21.19
N ARG A 113 22.62 3.33 21.33
CA ARG A 113 22.00 2.97 22.62
C ARG A 113 21.73 1.48 22.76
N ILE A 114 22.01 0.65 21.75
CA ILE A 114 21.52 -0.75 21.75
C ILE A 114 22.14 -1.58 22.88
N ASP A 115 23.39 -1.29 23.23
CA ASP A 115 24.17 -1.94 24.30
C ASP A 115 24.14 -1.18 25.64
N ASP A 116 23.47 -0.03 25.70
CA ASP A 116 23.43 0.80 26.90
C ASP A 116 22.28 0.37 27.84
N PRO A 117 22.59 -0.14 29.05
CA PRO A 117 21.57 -0.53 30.02
C PRO A 117 20.84 0.66 30.66
N ASP A 118 21.41 1.88 30.62
CA ASP A 118 20.83 3.09 31.21
C ASP A 118 21.00 4.28 30.25
N PRO A 119 20.30 4.24 29.10
CA PRO A 119 20.49 5.23 28.05
C PRO A 119 20.05 6.62 28.53
N GLU A 120 20.85 7.63 28.20
CA GLU A 120 20.48 9.03 28.44
C GLU A 120 19.13 9.37 27.77
N PRO A 121 18.31 10.25 28.38
CA PRO A 121 17.07 10.73 27.80
C PRO A 121 17.23 11.24 26.37
N LEU A 122 16.20 11.06 25.55
CA LEU A 122 16.17 11.60 24.19
C LEU A 122 15.82 13.08 24.23
N HIS A 123 16.66 13.96 23.69
CA HIS A 123 16.31 15.38 23.53
C HIS A 123 15.63 15.61 22.18
N ILE A 124 14.29 15.76 22.18
CA ILE A 124 13.48 15.92 20.96
C ILE A 124 12.44 17.03 21.16
N ALA A 125 12.28 17.89 20.16
CA ALA A 125 11.37 19.03 20.13
C ALA A 125 11.54 20.00 21.31
N GLY A 126 12.76 20.06 21.87
CA GLY A 126 13.11 20.83 23.06
C GLY A 126 12.68 20.19 24.39
N ARG A 127 12.43 18.87 24.42
CA ARG A 127 12.04 18.12 25.61
C ARG A 127 12.97 16.92 25.82
N ASP A 128 13.28 16.61 27.08
CA ASP A 128 13.99 15.40 27.45
C ASP A 128 12.98 14.27 27.70
N LEU A 129 13.10 13.20 26.92
CA LEU A 129 12.18 12.07 26.94
C LEU A 129 12.89 10.88 27.60
N PRO A 130 12.45 10.44 28.79
CA PRO A 130 13.07 9.29 29.45
C PRO A 130 12.81 8.03 28.63
N LEU A 131 13.88 7.26 28.38
CA LEU A 131 13.78 5.96 27.75
C LEU A 131 13.40 4.91 28.80
N ALA A 132 12.11 4.58 28.85
CA ALA A 132 11.61 3.46 29.62
C ALA A 132 11.59 2.17 28.78
N GLY A 133 11.18 1.06 29.39
CA GLY A 133 10.82 -0.15 28.62
C GLY A 133 9.60 0.09 27.72
N SER A 134 9.44 -0.75 26.71
CA SER A 134 8.27 -0.72 25.84
C SER A 134 7.02 -1.30 26.52
N GLY A 135 5.87 -0.69 26.27
CA GLY A 135 4.53 -1.17 26.64
C GLY A 135 3.85 -2.03 25.57
N ILE A 136 4.55 -2.45 24.52
CA ILE A 136 4.00 -3.33 23.47
C ILE A 136 3.67 -4.73 24.02
N ASP A 137 2.59 -5.33 23.54
CA ASP A 137 2.30 -6.74 23.81
C ASP A 137 3.39 -7.63 23.19
N PRO A 138 4.02 -8.56 23.95
CA PRO A 138 5.07 -9.43 23.44
C PRO A 138 4.68 -10.26 22.21
N ALA A 139 3.42 -10.68 22.09
CA ALA A 139 2.94 -11.41 20.92
C ALA A 139 2.84 -10.52 19.68
N VAL A 140 2.41 -9.26 19.85
CA VAL A 140 2.39 -8.27 18.75
C VAL A 140 3.82 -7.95 18.30
N LEU A 141 4.74 -7.81 19.25
CA LEU A 141 6.16 -7.63 18.95
C LEU A 141 6.75 -8.83 18.19
N ASP A 142 6.47 -10.08 18.62
CA ASP A 142 6.95 -11.28 17.91
C ASP A 142 6.43 -11.33 16.47
N GLU A 143 5.18 -10.94 16.22
CA GLU A 143 4.64 -10.89 14.85
C GLU A 143 5.32 -9.83 13.98
N ILE A 144 5.58 -8.63 14.52
CA ILE A 144 6.33 -7.58 13.79
C ILE A 144 7.78 -8.01 13.53
N VAL A 145 8.43 -8.65 14.51
CA VAL A 145 9.78 -9.21 14.37
C VAL A 145 9.81 -10.30 13.31
N ARG A 146 8.84 -11.21 13.33
CA ARG A 146 8.70 -12.29 12.34
C ARG A 146 8.49 -11.74 10.94
N ALA A 147 7.57 -10.78 10.76
CA ALA A 147 7.34 -10.12 9.48
C ALA A 147 8.59 -9.39 8.97
N THR A 148 9.31 -8.71 9.86
CA THR A 148 10.59 -8.05 9.56
C THR A 148 11.63 -9.07 9.12
N ALA A 149 11.79 -10.17 9.84
CA ALA A 149 12.75 -11.21 9.51
C ALA A 149 12.44 -11.88 8.17
N CYS A 150 11.17 -12.19 7.89
CA CYS A 150 10.76 -12.71 6.58
C CYS A 150 11.18 -11.76 5.46
N ARG A 151 10.90 -10.46 5.61
CA ARG A 151 11.24 -9.46 4.61
C ARG A 151 12.74 -9.26 4.44
N VAL A 152 13.46 -9.12 5.55
CA VAL A 152 14.91 -8.91 5.58
C VAL A 152 15.66 -10.08 4.92
N LEU A 153 15.27 -11.30 5.27
CA LEU A 153 15.90 -12.51 4.74
C LEU A 153 15.31 -12.95 3.39
N LYS A 154 14.24 -12.29 2.90
CA LYS A 154 13.49 -12.67 1.69
C LYS A 154 13.10 -14.15 1.70
N ILE A 155 12.53 -14.59 2.83
CA ILE A 155 12.08 -15.97 3.08
C ILE A 155 10.57 -15.99 3.31
N PRO A 156 9.89 -17.11 2.99
CA PRO A 156 8.44 -17.24 3.23
C PRO A 156 8.06 -17.34 4.71
N ARG A 157 8.93 -17.95 5.54
CA ARG A 157 8.66 -18.23 6.95
C ARG A 157 9.92 -18.29 7.78
N VAL A 158 9.80 -17.96 9.06
CA VAL A 158 10.87 -18.11 10.05
C VAL A 158 10.82 -19.51 10.64
N THR A 159 11.81 -20.35 10.33
CA THR A 159 11.98 -21.69 10.93
C THR A 159 12.65 -21.59 12.30
N ASP A 160 12.65 -22.68 13.08
CA ASP A 160 13.36 -22.75 14.37
C ASP A 160 14.86 -22.47 14.22
N GLU A 161 15.48 -22.93 13.13
CA GLU A 161 16.88 -22.66 12.81
C GLU A 161 17.12 -21.16 12.59
N ILE A 162 16.25 -20.50 11.83
CA ILE A 162 16.34 -19.06 11.57
C ILE A 162 16.11 -18.26 12.86
N ARG A 163 15.11 -18.66 13.67
CA ARG A 163 14.82 -18.06 14.98
C ARG A 163 16.00 -18.20 15.95
N ALA A 164 16.71 -19.33 15.90
CA ALA A 164 17.94 -19.56 16.65
C ALA A 164 19.18 -18.88 16.05
N GLY A 165 19.05 -18.23 14.88
CA GLY A 165 20.13 -17.54 14.19
C GLY A 165 20.50 -16.20 14.83
N ALA A 166 21.75 -15.75 14.61
CA ALA A 166 22.23 -14.46 15.10
C ALA A 166 21.44 -13.28 14.48
N LYS A 167 21.06 -13.40 13.20
CA LYS A 167 20.34 -12.35 12.49
C LYS A 167 18.94 -12.10 13.06
N TYR A 168 18.19 -13.16 13.36
CA TYR A 168 16.86 -13.04 13.96
C TYR A 168 16.96 -12.39 15.35
N ARG A 169 17.93 -12.79 16.18
CA ARG A 169 18.18 -12.14 17.48
C ARG A 169 18.53 -10.65 17.34
N GLN A 170 19.32 -10.29 16.32
CA GLN A 170 19.63 -8.88 16.03
C GLN A 170 18.35 -8.11 15.70
N ILE A 171 17.50 -8.63 14.80
CA ILE A 171 16.22 -8.02 14.44
C ILE A 171 15.32 -7.87 15.67
N GLN A 172 15.20 -8.92 16.50
CA GLN A 172 14.40 -8.89 17.72
C GLN A 172 14.87 -7.79 18.68
N ARG A 173 16.17 -7.76 19.00
CA ARG A 173 16.76 -6.76 19.90
C ARG A 173 16.57 -5.33 19.39
N ARG A 174 16.75 -5.12 18.07
CA ARG A 174 16.50 -3.82 17.43
C ARG A 174 15.02 -3.44 17.55
N SER A 175 14.10 -4.36 17.30
CA SER A 175 12.66 -4.11 17.41
C SER A 175 12.23 -3.74 18.84
N GLU A 176 12.78 -4.40 19.86
CA GLU A 176 12.56 -4.03 21.27
C GLU A 176 12.99 -2.58 21.53
N ARG A 177 14.15 -2.18 21.00
CA ARG A 177 14.68 -0.82 21.19
C ARG A 177 13.92 0.23 20.38
N PHE A 178 13.52 -0.07 19.15
CA PHE A 178 12.62 0.79 18.37
C PHE A 178 11.33 1.06 19.12
N SER A 179 10.71 0.01 19.67
CA SER A 179 9.47 0.14 20.41
C SER A 179 9.61 1.03 21.64
N ALA A 180 10.71 0.90 22.40
CA ALA A 180 11.00 1.78 23.54
C ALA A 180 11.20 3.25 23.13
N ILE A 181 11.90 3.50 22.00
CA ILE A 181 12.11 4.85 21.48
C ILE A 181 10.78 5.47 21.04
N TYR A 182 9.94 4.74 20.31
CA TYR A 182 8.63 5.22 19.93
C TYR A 182 7.75 5.48 21.16
N ASP A 183 7.72 4.59 22.14
CA ASP A 183 6.95 4.83 23.38
C ASP A 183 7.39 6.12 24.08
N ALA A 184 8.69 6.39 24.17
CA ALA A 184 9.19 7.64 24.74
C ALA A 184 8.72 8.88 23.95
N MET A 185 8.77 8.82 22.62
CA MET A 185 8.28 9.90 21.74
C MET A 185 6.77 10.14 21.91
N PHE A 186 5.97 9.08 21.85
CA PHE A 186 4.50 9.20 21.92
C PHE A 186 4.02 9.62 23.31
N ALA A 187 4.67 9.14 24.37
CA ALA A 187 4.34 9.53 25.75
C ALA A 187 4.76 10.97 26.08
N GLY A 188 5.91 11.43 25.58
CA GLY A 188 6.49 12.72 25.99
C GLY A 188 6.21 13.91 25.08
N LEU A 189 5.78 13.68 23.83
CA LEU A 189 5.61 14.75 22.84
C LEU A 189 4.16 15.15 22.55
N ASP A 190 3.16 14.40 23.07
CA ASP A 190 1.74 14.62 22.77
C ASP A 190 1.47 14.79 21.25
N PRO A 191 1.75 13.75 20.44
CA PRO A 191 1.61 13.83 19.00
C PRO A 191 0.14 13.93 18.56
N ILE A 192 -0.12 14.81 17.60
CA ILE A 192 -1.43 14.98 16.96
C ILE A 192 -1.66 13.92 15.88
N ALA A 193 -0.60 13.52 15.19
CA ALA A 193 -0.63 12.55 14.11
C ALA A 193 0.71 11.86 13.95
N LEU A 194 0.67 10.62 13.48
CA LEU A 194 1.77 9.94 12.80
C LEU A 194 1.51 10.00 11.29
N VAL A 195 2.44 10.54 10.51
CA VAL A 195 2.38 10.51 9.04
C VAL A 195 3.47 9.57 8.52
N THR A 196 3.07 8.53 7.81
CA THR A 196 4.00 7.48 7.34
C THR A 196 3.65 6.98 5.95
N SER A 197 4.66 6.56 5.20
CA SER A 197 4.47 5.97 3.86
C SER A 197 4.35 4.45 3.87
N HIS A 198 4.63 3.84 5.02
CA HIS A 198 4.60 2.40 5.23
C HIS A 198 4.10 2.09 6.64
N VAL A 199 3.53 0.90 6.84
CA VAL A 199 2.86 0.55 8.12
C VAL A 199 3.26 -0.81 8.67
N ASP A 200 4.17 -1.51 8.00
CA ASP A 200 4.64 -2.84 8.40
C ASP A 200 6.14 -2.83 8.72
N TYR A 201 6.63 -3.92 9.32
CA TYR A 201 8.03 -4.12 9.76
C TYR A 201 8.43 -3.26 10.97
N ASN A 202 9.64 -3.46 11.49
CA ASN A 202 10.06 -2.88 12.76
C ASN A 202 10.02 -1.34 12.79
N HIS A 203 10.72 -0.66 11.90
CA HIS A 203 10.87 0.80 11.96
C HIS A 203 9.61 1.57 11.54
N TRP A 204 8.75 1.01 10.67
CA TRP A 204 7.45 1.65 10.37
C TRP A 204 6.31 1.10 11.24
N GLY A 205 6.17 -0.22 11.29
CA GLY A 205 5.09 -0.91 11.98
C GLY A 205 5.11 -0.71 13.49
N LEU A 206 6.28 -0.60 14.15
CA LEU A 206 6.30 -0.27 15.59
C LEU A 206 5.87 1.17 15.85
N ALA A 207 6.14 2.12 14.95
CA ALA A 207 5.62 3.48 15.08
C ALA A 207 4.09 3.49 14.96
N VAL A 208 3.53 2.73 14.00
CA VAL A 208 2.08 2.59 13.79
C VAL A 208 1.40 1.86 14.96
N GLU A 209 2.02 0.80 15.46
CA GLU A 209 1.55 0.08 16.64
C GLU A 209 1.52 1.00 17.87
N THR A 210 2.59 1.77 18.08
CA THR A 210 2.68 2.73 19.18
C THR A 210 1.61 3.82 19.03
N ALA A 211 1.45 4.41 17.85
CA ALA A 211 0.38 5.37 17.58
C ALA A 211 -1.00 4.79 17.90
N THR A 212 -1.22 3.52 17.58
CA THR A 212 -2.47 2.81 17.85
C THR A 212 -2.72 2.64 19.36
N ARG A 213 -1.70 2.32 20.16
CA ARG A 213 -1.81 2.21 21.63
C ARG A 213 -2.03 3.56 22.32
N PHE A 214 -1.38 4.61 21.82
CA PHE A 214 -1.49 5.96 22.36
C PHE A 214 -2.69 6.75 21.81
N GLU A 215 -3.58 6.11 21.05
CA GLU A 215 -4.77 6.73 20.45
C GLU A 215 -4.44 7.95 19.58
N VAL A 216 -3.37 7.84 18.79
CA VAL A 216 -2.90 8.87 17.87
C VAL A 216 -3.30 8.52 16.43
N PRO A 217 -3.99 9.43 15.71
CA PRO A 217 -4.31 9.22 14.30
C PRO A 217 -3.08 8.93 13.45
N THR A 218 -3.19 7.91 12.60
CA THR A 218 -2.11 7.52 11.70
C THR A 218 -2.54 7.76 10.26
N VAL A 219 -1.82 8.63 9.57
CA VAL A 219 -2.01 8.95 8.15
C VAL A 219 -1.00 8.12 7.34
N HIS A 220 -1.49 7.09 6.66
CA HIS A 220 -0.73 6.26 5.73
C HIS A 220 -0.79 6.85 4.32
N VAL A 221 0.29 7.47 3.90
CA VAL A 221 0.38 8.19 2.63
C VAL A 221 0.82 7.23 1.53
N GLN A 222 0.02 7.12 0.48
CA GLN A 222 0.29 6.17 -0.58
C GLN A 222 1.44 6.67 -1.47
N SER A 223 2.37 5.77 -1.79
CA SER A 223 3.52 6.10 -2.64
C SER A 223 3.15 6.43 -4.09
N THR A 224 1.98 6.01 -4.61
CA THR A 224 1.67 6.10 -6.05
C THR A 224 0.43 6.91 -6.39
N GLY A 225 0.35 7.36 -7.65
CA GLY A 225 -0.60 8.37 -8.10
C GLY A 225 -0.05 9.77 -7.88
N THR A 226 -0.94 10.75 -7.69
CA THR A 226 -0.56 12.12 -7.30
C THR A 226 -0.44 12.19 -5.78
N PHE A 227 -1.50 12.58 -5.08
CA PHE A 227 -1.54 12.73 -3.63
C PHE A 227 -2.71 11.94 -3.05
N LYS A 228 -2.38 10.88 -2.32
CA LYS A 228 -3.31 9.91 -1.75
C LYS A 228 -2.89 9.57 -0.34
N ALA A 229 -3.85 9.49 0.56
CA ALA A 229 -3.60 9.04 1.92
C ALA A 229 -4.82 8.32 2.47
N TYR A 230 -4.55 7.37 3.34
CA TYR A 230 -5.51 6.72 4.20
C TYR A 230 -5.28 7.22 5.61
N THR A 231 -6.32 7.38 6.41
CA THR A 231 -6.16 7.75 7.81
C THR A 231 -6.94 6.79 8.68
N LEU A 232 -6.27 6.21 9.67
CA LEU A 232 -6.95 5.53 10.76
C LEU A 232 -7.18 6.55 11.88
N PHE A 233 -8.45 6.82 12.15
CA PHE A 233 -8.87 7.60 13.31
C PHE A 233 -9.17 6.66 14.49
N PRO A 234 -8.49 6.82 15.64
CA PRO A 234 -8.64 5.94 16.80
C PRO A 234 -10.07 5.92 17.36
N GLU A 235 -10.76 7.07 17.32
CA GLU A 235 -12.13 7.23 17.82
C GLU A 235 -13.18 6.38 17.08
N THR A 236 -12.85 5.89 15.87
CA THR A 236 -13.75 5.06 15.04
C THR A 236 -13.29 3.61 14.95
N ARG A 237 -12.37 3.16 15.81
CA ARG A 237 -11.89 1.78 15.86
C ARG A 237 -12.94 0.81 16.41
N ARG A 238 -12.89 -0.44 15.95
CA ARG A 238 -13.83 -1.52 16.32
C ARG A 238 -13.18 -2.65 17.13
N GLY A 239 -11.89 -2.55 17.44
CA GLY A 239 -11.13 -3.58 18.14
C GLY A 239 -10.62 -4.69 17.21
N ALA A 240 -10.43 -4.40 15.91
CA ALA A 240 -9.83 -5.32 14.97
C ALA A 240 -8.32 -5.50 15.28
N PRO A 241 -7.74 -6.69 15.00
CA PRO A 241 -6.44 -7.08 15.54
C PRO A 241 -5.25 -6.31 14.97
N THR A 242 -5.39 -5.65 13.81
CA THR A 242 -4.30 -4.96 13.13
C THR A 242 -4.75 -3.59 12.62
N PHE A 243 -3.79 -2.69 12.41
CA PHE A 243 -4.02 -1.39 11.76
C PHE A 243 -4.79 -1.54 10.43
N ARG A 244 -4.37 -2.49 9.59
CA ARG A 244 -4.97 -2.72 8.27
C ARG A 244 -6.39 -3.26 8.38
N ALA A 245 -6.67 -4.12 9.35
CA ALA A 245 -8.02 -4.64 9.58
C ALA A 245 -8.98 -3.54 10.06
N GLU A 246 -8.56 -2.70 11.01
CA GLU A 246 -9.34 -1.54 11.47
C GLU A 246 -9.63 -0.57 10.33
N LEU A 247 -8.59 -0.24 9.55
CA LEU A 247 -8.73 0.66 8.42
C LEU A 247 -9.70 0.09 7.38
N THR A 248 -9.66 -1.22 7.11
CA THR A 248 -10.58 -1.86 6.14
C THR A 248 -12.05 -1.68 6.53
N HIS A 249 -12.38 -1.72 7.83
CA HIS A 249 -13.75 -1.45 8.28
C HIS A 249 -14.16 -0.01 8.01
N GLN A 250 -13.34 0.96 8.41
CA GLN A 250 -13.64 2.38 8.19
C GLN A 250 -13.78 2.69 6.68
N ILE A 251 -12.90 2.12 5.86
CA ILE A 251 -12.96 2.22 4.40
C ILE A 251 -14.30 1.72 3.86
N ALA A 252 -14.76 0.55 4.30
CA ALA A 252 -16.00 -0.02 3.82
C ALA A 252 -17.23 0.81 4.22
N GLU A 253 -17.24 1.36 5.43
CA GLU A 253 -18.30 2.28 5.90
C GLU A 253 -18.35 3.55 5.07
N PHE A 254 -17.19 4.14 4.79
CA PHE A 254 -17.07 5.32 3.92
C PHE A 254 -17.54 4.99 2.50
N PHE A 255 -17.11 3.85 1.96
CA PHE A 255 -17.50 3.39 0.63
C PHE A 255 -19.02 3.23 0.54
N GLU A 256 -19.65 2.57 1.51
CA GLU A 256 -21.10 2.36 1.52
C GLU A 256 -21.86 3.69 1.60
N SER A 257 -21.40 4.58 2.48
CA SER A 257 -22.10 5.83 2.80
C SER A 257 -21.95 6.90 1.73
N HIS A 258 -20.81 6.95 1.02
CA HIS A 258 -20.46 8.06 0.13
C HIS A 258 -20.22 7.66 -1.32
N VAL A 259 -19.74 6.45 -1.58
CA VAL A 259 -19.46 5.99 -2.95
C VAL A 259 -20.65 5.21 -3.49
N TRP A 260 -21.09 4.17 -2.78
CA TRP A 260 -22.21 3.33 -3.19
C TRP A 260 -23.55 4.09 -3.22
N SER A 261 -23.77 4.97 -2.25
CA SER A 261 -24.95 5.85 -2.21
C SER A 261 -25.04 6.79 -3.44
N ASN A 262 -23.90 7.10 -4.07
CA ASN A 262 -23.78 7.93 -5.27
C ASN A 262 -23.60 7.13 -6.57
N ARG A 263 -23.82 5.82 -6.56
CA ARG A 263 -23.56 4.92 -7.71
C ARG A 263 -24.15 5.40 -9.04
N ASP A 264 -25.38 5.92 -9.04
CA ASP A 264 -26.05 6.33 -10.27
C ASP A 264 -25.36 7.54 -10.91
N ARG A 265 -24.87 8.48 -10.09
CA ARG A 265 -24.11 9.65 -10.56
C ARG A 265 -22.71 9.28 -11.00
N LEU A 266 -22.12 8.27 -10.37
CA LEU A 266 -20.77 7.79 -10.64
C LEU A 266 -20.72 6.77 -11.77
N ALA A 267 -21.86 6.27 -12.26
CA ALA A 267 -21.94 5.16 -13.20
C ALA A 267 -21.07 5.37 -14.47
N SER A 268 -21.23 6.49 -15.18
CA SER A 268 -20.43 6.80 -16.38
C SER A 268 -18.92 6.87 -16.07
N SER A 269 -18.56 7.48 -14.94
CA SER A 269 -17.14 7.61 -14.52
C SER A 269 -16.53 6.27 -14.08
N ALA A 270 -17.32 5.43 -13.41
CA ALA A 270 -16.95 4.09 -13.01
C ALA A 270 -16.74 3.19 -14.23
N GLU A 271 -17.63 3.26 -15.22
CA GLU A 271 -17.50 2.51 -16.47
C GLU A 271 -16.27 2.95 -17.27
N LEU A 272 -16.04 4.26 -17.40
CA LEU A 272 -14.85 4.78 -18.08
C LEU A 272 -13.56 4.32 -17.38
N THR A 273 -13.55 4.33 -16.05
CA THR A 273 -12.38 3.86 -15.28
C THR A 273 -12.17 2.36 -15.45
N ALA A 274 -13.24 1.57 -15.42
CA ALA A 274 -13.20 0.12 -15.67
C ALA A 274 -12.73 -0.20 -17.09
N TRP A 275 -13.14 0.57 -18.09
CA TRP A 275 -12.64 0.44 -19.46
C TRP A 275 -11.15 0.80 -19.55
N ARG A 276 -10.71 1.92 -18.95
CA ARG A 276 -9.28 2.30 -18.90
C ARG A 276 -8.43 1.28 -18.17
N LEU A 277 -9.01 0.58 -17.19
CA LEU A 277 -8.39 -0.53 -16.48
C LEU A 277 -8.13 -1.74 -17.37
N LYS A 278 -8.93 -1.98 -18.42
CA LYS A 278 -8.66 -3.08 -19.38
C LYS A 278 -7.40 -2.78 -20.19
N GLY A 279 -7.23 -1.53 -20.61
CA GLY A 279 -5.98 -1.04 -21.15
C GLY A 279 -4.93 -0.84 -20.05
N ASN A 280 -3.65 -0.81 -20.40
CA ASN A 280 -2.62 -0.39 -19.43
C ASN A 280 -2.65 1.14 -19.16
N TRP A 281 -3.75 1.83 -19.46
CA TRP A 281 -3.93 3.29 -19.44
C TRP A 281 -4.28 3.80 -18.03
N GLY A 282 -3.64 3.19 -17.04
CA GLY A 282 -3.85 3.35 -15.62
C GLY A 282 -3.30 2.09 -14.97
N LYS A 283 -1.99 2.03 -14.77
CA LYS A 283 -1.25 0.82 -14.38
C LYS A 283 -1.94 0.08 -13.22
N PRO A 284 -2.10 -1.25 -13.28
CA PRO A 284 -2.54 -2.04 -12.12
C PRO A 284 -1.59 -1.81 -10.94
N SER A 285 -2.07 -1.91 -9.70
CA SER A 285 -1.21 -1.77 -8.53
C SER A 285 -0.16 -2.89 -8.42
N TRP A 286 -0.49 -4.11 -8.89
CA TRP A 286 0.41 -5.26 -8.94
C TRP A 286 1.24 -5.35 -10.23
N TRP A 287 0.72 -4.92 -11.38
CA TRP A 287 1.39 -5.05 -12.68
C TRP A 287 2.31 -3.86 -12.97
N ARG A 288 3.54 -3.89 -12.43
CA ARG A 288 4.52 -2.81 -12.61
C ARG A 288 5.61 -3.05 -13.65
N GLY A 289 5.62 -4.21 -14.32
CA GLY A 289 6.60 -4.55 -15.35
C GLY A 289 6.06 -5.52 -16.40
N GLY A 290 6.66 -5.52 -17.59
CA GLY A 290 6.33 -6.44 -18.69
C GLY A 290 5.74 -5.77 -19.94
N ALA A 291 5.33 -6.61 -20.90
CA ALA A 291 4.77 -6.16 -22.17
C ALA A 291 3.47 -5.37 -21.93
N MET A 292 3.40 -4.15 -22.46
CA MET A 292 2.17 -3.39 -22.50
C MET A 292 1.11 -4.18 -23.28
N SER A 293 -0.13 -4.18 -22.81
CA SER A 293 -1.23 -4.67 -23.64
C SER A 293 -1.28 -3.83 -24.91
N ALA A 294 -0.79 -4.38 -26.02
CA ALA A 294 -0.63 -3.68 -27.28
C ALA A 294 -1.92 -3.62 -28.10
N ILE A 295 -2.97 -4.29 -27.64
CA ILE A 295 -4.24 -4.44 -28.35
C ILE A 295 -5.38 -4.12 -27.38
N GLU A 296 -6.32 -3.31 -27.83
CA GLU A 296 -7.57 -3.08 -27.12
C GLU A 296 -8.60 -4.13 -27.60
N LEU A 297 -9.16 -4.93 -26.69
CA LEU A 297 -10.26 -5.85 -27.04
C LEU A 297 -11.58 -5.12 -26.81
N LYS A 298 -12.35 -4.96 -27.88
CA LYS A 298 -13.60 -4.18 -27.93
C LYS A 298 -14.84 -5.06 -27.95
N THR A 299 -14.70 -6.31 -28.40
CA THR A 299 -15.83 -7.23 -28.61
C THR A 299 -15.66 -8.54 -27.86
N PRO A 300 -16.77 -9.24 -27.53
CA PRO A 300 -16.71 -10.59 -26.99
C PRO A 300 -15.95 -11.58 -27.90
N GLN A 301 -16.04 -11.42 -29.22
CA GLN A 301 -15.36 -12.28 -30.19
C GLN A 301 -13.84 -12.12 -30.14
N GLU A 302 -13.33 -10.90 -30.01
CA GLU A 302 -11.89 -10.66 -29.81
C GLU A 302 -11.39 -11.27 -28.49
N ARG A 303 -12.18 -11.14 -27.42
CA ARG A 303 -11.88 -11.79 -26.13
C ARG A 303 -11.82 -13.31 -26.27
N LEU A 304 -12.81 -13.91 -26.95
CA LEU A 304 -12.86 -15.35 -27.20
C LEU A 304 -11.63 -15.83 -28.00
N SER A 305 -11.23 -15.10 -29.05
CA SER A 305 -10.04 -15.46 -29.83
C SER A 305 -8.75 -15.43 -28.98
N VAL A 306 -8.60 -14.44 -28.10
CA VAL A 306 -7.48 -14.39 -27.14
C VAL A 306 -7.54 -15.55 -26.15
N ARG A 307 -8.75 -15.89 -25.67
CA ARG A 307 -8.97 -17.03 -24.77
C ARG A 307 -8.57 -18.35 -25.44
N GLU A 308 -9.05 -18.63 -26.64
CA GLU A 308 -8.73 -19.85 -27.41
C GLU A 308 -7.22 -20.00 -27.61
N HIS A 309 -6.54 -18.91 -27.99
CA HIS A 309 -5.09 -18.91 -28.13
C HIS A 309 -4.37 -19.19 -26.80
N ALA A 310 -4.85 -18.61 -25.70
CA ALA A 310 -4.28 -18.81 -24.38
C ALA A 310 -4.51 -20.24 -23.85
N LEU A 311 -5.70 -20.81 -24.03
CA LEU A 311 -6.01 -22.20 -23.69
C LEU A 311 -5.06 -23.15 -24.43
N ALA A 312 -4.91 -22.98 -25.74
CA ALA A 312 -4.00 -23.78 -26.55
C ALA A 312 -2.53 -23.61 -26.11
N ARG A 313 -2.10 -22.38 -25.79
CA ARG A 313 -0.74 -22.10 -25.29
C ARG A 313 -0.42 -22.86 -24.01
N PHE A 314 -1.40 -23.02 -23.12
CA PHE A 314 -1.20 -23.69 -21.82
C PHE A 314 -1.61 -25.16 -21.83
N GLY A 315 -2.11 -25.69 -22.95
CA GLY A 315 -2.60 -27.07 -23.04
C GLY A 315 -3.86 -27.31 -22.21
N PHE A 316 -4.65 -26.27 -21.98
CA PHE A 316 -5.88 -26.34 -21.21
C PHE A 316 -7.04 -26.91 -22.03
N ASP A 317 -7.94 -27.60 -21.33
CA ASP A 317 -9.16 -28.13 -21.90
C ASP A 317 -10.16 -26.99 -22.14
N PRO A 318 -10.60 -26.72 -23.37
CA PRO A 318 -11.49 -25.60 -23.67
C PRO A 318 -12.88 -25.75 -23.04
N ASP A 319 -13.29 -26.96 -22.65
CA ASP A 319 -14.60 -27.22 -22.06
C ASP A 319 -14.61 -27.03 -20.53
N LYS A 320 -13.44 -26.76 -19.92
CA LYS A 320 -13.29 -26.58 -18.48
C LYS A 320 -13.03 -25.12 -18.10
N PRO A 321 -13.59 -24.64 -16.98
CA PRO A 321 -13.28 -23.30 -16.49
C PRO A 321 -11.83 -23.21 -16.03
N VAL A 322 -11.25 -22.00 -16.07
CA VAL A 322 -9.87 -21.73 -15.64
C VAL A 322 -9.86 -20.99 -14.32
N ILE A 323 -9.31 -21.63 -13.29
CA ILE A 323 -9.10 -21.06 -11.97
C ILE A 323 -7.64 -20.57 -11.89
N ALA A 324 -7.46 -19.28 -11.63
CA ALA A 324 -6.14 -18.68 -11.51
C ALA A 324 -5.80 -18.34 -10.06
N VAL A 325 -4.70 -18.91 -9.55
CA VAL A 325 -4.19 -18.68 -8.21
C VAL A 325 -3.00 -17.73 -8.29
N TYR A 326 -3.16 -16.53 -7.74
CA TYR A 326 -2.17 -15.47 -7.81
C TYR A 326 -1.34 -15.45 -6.54
N ASN A 327 -0.05 -15.78 -6.67
CA ASN A 327 0.88 -15.74 -5.56
C ASN A 327 1.01 -14.31 -5.04
N HIS A 328 1.10 -14.16 -3.73
CA HIS A 328 1.48 -12.90 -3.12
C HIS A 328 3.01 -12.82 -3.04
N ALA A 329 3.55 -11.63 -2.84
CA ALA A 329 4.94 -11.48 -2.44
C ALA A 329 5.14 -12.20 -1.09
N ILE A 330 5.80 -13.36 -1.09
CA ILE A 330 5.76 -14.34 0.02
C ILE A 330 6.38 -13.83 1.33
N SER A 331 7.28 -12.85 1.26
CA SER A 331 7.90 -12.20 2.41
C SER A 331 7.33 -10.81 2.73
N ASP A 332 6.31 -10.37 1.99
CA ASP A 332 5.78 -9.01 2.13
C ASP A 332 4.79 -8.91 3.28
N ALA A 333 5.26 -8.46 4.43
CA ALA A 333 4.46 -8.18 5.62
C ALA A 333 3.48 -9.33 6.01
N PRO A 334 3.97 -10.57 6.19
CA PRO A 334 3.09 -11.69 6.55
C PRO A 334 2.45 -11.46 7.94
N ARG A 335 1.16 -11.80 8.07
CA ARG A 335 0.28 -11.60 9.23
C ARG A 335 0.20 -10.17 9.80
N THR A 336 0.59 -9.14 9.04
CA THR A 336 0.33 -7.74 9.43
C THR A 336 -1.08 -7.25 9.04
N ASN A 337 -1.83 -8.11 8.34
CA ASN A 337 -3.26 -8.01 8.12
C ASN A 337 -3.93 -9.35 8.42
N VAL A 338 -5.25 -9.45 8.24
CA VAL A 338 -5.96 -10.74 8.33
C VAL A 338 -5.53 -11.65 7.18
N GLU A 339 -4.93 -12.78 7.54
CA GLU A 339 -4.49 -13.87 6.66
C GLU A 339 -4.96 -15.19 7.27
N LEU A 340 -5.56 -16.09 6.48
CA LEU A 340 -6.20 -17.30 7.00
C LEU A 340 -5.23 -18.47 7.21
N PHE A 341 -4.02 -18.34 6.67
CA PHE A 341 -2.95 -19.34 6.73
C PHE A 341 -1.75 -18.75 7.45
N ASP A 342 -0.88 -19.60 8.00
CA ASP A 342 0.28 -19.17 8.79
C ASP A 342 1.27 -18.29 8.01
N ASP A 343 1.38 -18.56 6.71
CA ASP A 343 2.17 -17.77 5.77
C ASP A 343 1.64 -17.87 4.34
N LEU A 344 2.02 -16.88 3.53
CA LEU A 344 1.58 -16.71 2.14
C LEU A 344 2.01 -17.88 1.24
N ALA A 345 3.19 -18.46 1.48
CA ALA A 345 3.69 -19.60 0.72
C ALA A 345 2.94 -20.90 1.08
N GLY A 346 2.59 -21.08 2.36
CA GLY A 346 1.82 -22.20 2.88
C GLY A 346 0.42 -22.23 2.30
N TRP A 347 -0.24 -21.08 2.21
CA TRP A 347 -1.50 -20.95 1.46
C TRP A 347 -1.33 -21.40 0.00
N TYR A 348 -0.33 -20.86 -0.71
CA TYR A 348 -0.14 -21.14 -2.13
C TYR A 348 0.15 -22.63 -2.42
N ALA A 349 1.01 -23.26 -1.59
CA ALA A 349 1.31 -24.68 -1.67
C ALA A 349 0.08 -25.55 -1.33
N ALA A 350 -0.65 -25.21 -0.27
CA ALA A 350 -1.87 -25.94 0.10
C ALA A 350 -2.93 -25.87 -1.01
N THR A 351 -3.07 -24.71 -1.68
CA THR A 351 -3.98 -24.57 -2.83
C THR A 351 -3.51 -25.40 -4.02
N ALA A 352 -2.19 -25.53 -4.25
CA ALA A 352 -1.66 -26.43 -5.28
C ALA A 352 -1.97 -27.90 -4.96
N ASP A 353 -1.73 -28.35 -3.74
CA ASP A 353 -2.03 -29.71 -3.28
C ASP A 353 -3.53 -30.05 -3.37
N TYR A 354 -4.40 -29.07 -3.12
CA TYR A 354 -5.82 -29.17 -3.34
C TYR A 354 -6.16 -29.27 -4.84
N ALA A 355 -5.58 -28.41 -5.67
CA ALA A 355 -5.83 -28.32 -7.10
C ALA A 355 -5.47 -29.60 -7.87
N VAL A 356 -4.38 -30.30 -7.49
CA VAL A 356 -4.00 -31.58 -8.12
C VAL A 356 -5.11 -32.63 -8.05
N LYS A 357 -6.00 -32.54 -7.06
CA LYS A 357 -7.10 -33.50 -6.83
C LYS A 357 -8.39 -33.12 -7.56
N LYS A 358 -8.38 -32.03 -8.33
CA LYS A 358 -9.55 -31.44 -9.00
C LYS A 358 -9.25 -31.31 -10.50
N ASP A 359 -9.59 -32.35 -11.25
CA ASP A 359 -9.34 -32.45 -12.69
C ASP A 359 -10.52 -31.98 -13.57
N ASP A 360 -11.62 -31.56 -12.94
CA ASP A 360 -12.82 -30.98 -13.56
C ASP A 360 -12.65 -29.53 -14.00
N VAL A 361 -11.55 -28.87 -13.61
CA VAL A 361 -11.20 -27.50 -13.99
C VAL A 361 -9.74 -27.39 -14.47
N ASN A 362 -9.41 -26.31 -15.19
CA ASN A 362 -8.03 -25.95 -15.51
C ASN A 362 -7.44 -25.07 -14.40
N TRP A 363 -6.19 -25.32 -14.00
CA TRP A 363 -5.52 -24.57 -12.94
C TRP A 363 -4.31 -23.80 -13.46
N LEU A 364 -4.31 -22.49 -13.20
CA LEU A 364 -3.22 -21.57 -13.53
C LEU A 364 -2.60 -20.97 -12.26
N PHE A 365 -1.36 -21.34 -11.95
CA PHE A 365 -0.59 -20.82 -10.84
C PHE A 365 0.37 -19.73 -11.33
N VAL A 366 0.17 -18.49 -10.87
CA VAL A 366 0.93 -17.30 -11.30
C VAL A 366 1.79 -16.77 -10.15
N ASP A 367 3.07 -16.48 -10.41
CA ASP A 367 3.96 -15.85 -9.41
C ASP A 367 3.71 -14.35 -9.22
N HIS A 368 4.39 -13.73 -8.24
CA HIS A 368 4.35 -12.29 -8.09
C HIS A 368 5.29 -11.61 -9.11
N PRO A 369 4.91 -10.49 -9.76
CA PRO A 369 5.75 -9.83 -10.77
C PRO A 369 7.12 -9.35 -10.28
N ASN A 370 7.25 -9.14 -8.98
CA ASN A 370 8.52 -8.81 -8.33
C ASN A 370 9.05 -9.96 -7.47
N GLN A 371 8.74 -11.23 -7.78
CA GLN A 371 9.10 -12.41 -6.98
C GLN A 371 10.56 -12.36 -6.50
N ALA A 372 11.51 -12.05 -7.39
CA ALA A 372 12.95 -11.99 -7.07
C ALA A 372 13.33 -10.98 -5.97
N ILE A 373 12.51 -9.96 -5.71
CA ILE A 373 12.74 -8.98 -4.64
C ILE A 373 12.20 -9.50 -3.30
N TYR A 374 11.25 -10.43 -3.31
CA TYR A 374 10.53 -10.93 -2.15
C TYR A 374 10.83 -12.40 -1.81
N ASP A 375 11.65 -13.08 -2.61
CA ASP A 375 11.96 -14.48 -2.45
C ASP A 375 13.40 -14.76 -2.90
N SER A 376 14.20 -15.23 -1.97
CA SER A 376 15.57 -15.71 -2.21
C SER A 376 15.68 -17.23 -2.19
N THR A 377 14.60 -17.94 -1.85
CA THR A 377 14.60 -19.41 -1.69
C THR A 377 14.25 -20.14 -2.98
N GLY A 378 13.65 -19.46 -3.96
CA GLY A 378 13.19 -20.10 -5.19
C GLY A 378 11.87 -20.85 -5.03
N PHE A 379 11.04 -20.47 -4.04
CA PHE A 379 9.83 -21.18 -3.65
C PHE A 379 8.91 -21.53 -4.82
N PHE A 380 8.69 -20.57 -5.74
CA PHE A 380 7.80 -20.79 -6.87
C PHE A 380 8.32 -21.87 -7.84
N ASP A 381 9.63 -21.89 -8.11
CA ASP A 381 10.23 -22.88 -9.00
C ASP A 381 10.28 -24.26 -8.35
N ASP A 382 10.56 -24.33 -7.05
CA ASP A 382 10.54 -25.57 -6.27
C ASP A 382 9.14 -26.19 -6.21
N LEU A 383 8.10 -25.36 -5.99
CA LEU A 383 6.71 -25.80 -6.01
C LEU A 383 6.32 -26.31 -7.40
N LYS A 384 6.70 -25.56 -8.46
CA LYS A 384 6.49 -25.99 -9.84
C LYS A 384 7.15 -27.34 -10.14
N ALA A 385 8.38 -27.55 -9.68
CA ALA A 385 9.10 -28.81 -9.86
C ALA A 385 8.43 -29.96 -9.09
N THR A 386 7.96 -29.70 -7.86
CA THR A 386 7.24 -30.68 -7.03
C THR A 386 5.96 -31.18 -7.71
N HIS A 387 5.27 -30.31 -8.44
CA HIS A 387 4.06 -30.65 -9.19
C HIS A 387 4.30 -30.97 -10.67
N GLN A 388 5.55 -31.25 -11.07
CA GLN A 388 5.86 -31.63 -12.44
C GLN A 388 5.09 -32.91 -12.84
N GLY A 389 4.38 -32.86 -13.97
CA GLY A 389 3.56 -33.97 -14.46
C GLY A 389 2.12 -33.98 -13.95
N SER A 390 1.75 -33.06 -13.05
CA SER A 390 0.36 -32.74 -12.74
C SER A 390 -0.29 -31.90 -13.86
N PRO A 391 -1.64 -31.78 -13.90
CA PRO A 391 -2.32 -30.90 -14.86
C PRO A 391 -2.20 -29.40 -14.54
N LEU A 392 -1.46 -29.01 -13.49
CA LEU A 392 -1.31 -27.61 -13.09
C LEU A 392 -0.35 -26.85 -14.02
N ALA A 393 -0.74 -25.66 -14.47
CA ALA A 393 0.17 -24.79 -15.22
C ALA A 393 0.77 -23.71 -14.31
N PHE A 394 2.10 -23.72 -14.14
CA PHE A 394 2.85 -22.69 -13.43
C PHE A 394 3.49 -21.70 -14.41
N VAL A 395 3.06 -20.43 -14.33
CA VAL A 395 3.43 -19.38 -15.27
C VAL A 395 3.99 -18.15 -14.54
N ARG A 396 5.08 -17.59 -15.06
CA ARG A 396 5.60 -16.31 -14.57
C ARG A 396 4.65 -15.18 -14.96
N SER A 397 4.31 -14.30 -14.04
CA SER A 397 3.35 -13.22 -14.30
C SER A 397 3.81 -12.30 -15.44
N LEU A 398 5.13 -12.13 -15.61
CA LEU A 398 5.71 -11.32 -16.68
C LEU A 398 5.55 -11.95 -18.08
N ASP A 399 5.24 -13.25 -18.17
CA ASP A 399 4.99 -13.98 -19.42
C ASP A 399 3.51 -13.97 -19.84
N LEU A 400 2.64 -13.47 -18.95
CA LEU A 400 1.24 -13.23 -19.22
C LEU A 400 1.08 -11.79 -19.69
N SER A 401 0.07 -11.51 -20.52
CA SER A 401 -0.37 -10.14 -20.76
C SER A 401 -1.68 -9.92 -20.01
N LYS A 402 -2.01 -8.66 -19.73
CA LYS A 402 -3.29 -8.32 -19.13
C LYS A 402 -4.45 -8.87 -19.96
N ASN A 403 -4.37 -8.75 -21.30
CA ASN A 403 -5.38 -9.28 -22.22
C ASN A 403 -5.60 -10.79 -22.07
N VAL A 404 -4.51 -11.56 -21.96
CA VAL A 404 -4.60 -13.00 -21.73
C VAL A 404 -5.29 -13.27 -20.40
N MET A 405 -4.85 -12.62 -19.33
CA MET A 405 -5.39 -12.84 -17.99
C MET A 405 -6.92 -12.64 -17.91
N TRP A 406 -7.45 -11.50 -18.36
CA TRP A 406 -8.90 -11.26 -18.24
C TRP A 406 -9.73 -12.01 -19.29
N SER A 407 -9.11 -12.49 -20.38
CA SER A 407 -9.79 -13.35 -21.36
C SER A 407 -9.85 -14.81 -20.93
N LEU A 408 -8.81 -15.28 -20.24
CA LEU A 408 -8.62 -16.67 -19.86
C LEU A 408 -9.28 -17.04 -18.52
N VAL A 409 -9.25 -16.15 -17.53
CA VAL A 409 -9.60 -16.51 -16.15
C VAL A 409 -11.10 -16.44 -15.89
N ASP A 410 -11.65 -17.50 -15.28
CA ASP A 410 -13.06 -17.59 -14.88
C ASP A 410 -13.24 -17.40 -13.36
N LEU A 411 -12.21 -17.66 -12.55
CA LEU A 411 -12.15 -17.33 -11.12
C LEU A 411 -10.72 -16.95 -10.71
N GLY A 412 -10.56 -15.81 -10.06
CA GLY A 412 -9.31 -15.42 -9.42
C GLY A 412 -9.27 -15.84 -7.95
N VAL A 413 -8.15 -16.38 -7.49
CA VAL A 413 -7.93 -16.75 -6.08
C VAL A 413 -6.65 -16.07 -5.59
N THR A 414 -6.73 -15.38 -4.46
CA THR A 414 -5.60 -14.66 -3.86
C THR A 414 -5.75 -14.57 -2.34
N VAL A 415 -4.70 -14.21 -1.60
CA VAL A 415 -4.84 -13.80 -0.19
C VAL A 415 -5.40 -12.37 -0.14
N ARG A 416 -4.57 -11.39 -0.52
CA ARG A 416 -4.88 -9.96 -0.46
C ARG A 416 -4.42 -9.17 -1.69
N GLY A 417 -4.14 -9.86 -2.79
CA GLY A 417 -3.66 -9.25 -4.03
C GLY A 417 -4.72 -8.37 -4.69
N SER A 418 -4.30 -7.29 -5.34
CA SER A 418 -5.20 -6.34 -6.03
C SER A 418 -6.03 -6.94 -7.17
N ILE A 419 -5.68 -8.14 -7.62
CA ILE A 419 -6.47 -8.89 -8.58
C ILE A 419 -7.91 -9.11 -8.10
N SER A 420 -8.14 -9.16 -6.78
CA SER A 420 -9.46 -9.29 -6.21
C SER A 420 -10.31 -8.03 -6.33
N ASN A 421 -9.75 -6.84 -6.62
CA ASN A 421 -10.55 -5.68 -7.01
C ASN A 421 -10.70 -5.49 -8.52
N GLU A 422 -9.73 -5.94 -9.30
CA GLU A 422 -9.74 -5.75 -10.76
C GLU A 422 -10.66 -6.73 -11.47
N LEU A 423 -10.59 -8.02 -11.13
CA LEU A 423 -11.37 -9.07 -11.82
C LEU A 423 -12.89 -8.85 -11.69
N PRO A 424 -13.44 -8.52 -10.50
CA PRO A 424 -14.88 -8.29 -10.37
C PRO A 424 -15.38 -7.10 -11.18
N ALA A 425 -14.55 -6.08 -11.41
CA ALA A 425 -14.90 -4.94 -12.28
C ALA A 425 -15.09 -5.37 -13.76
N PHE A 426 -14.48 -6.50 -14.14
CA PHE A 426 -14.65 -7.15 -15.46
C PHE A 426 -15.70 -8.27 -15.46
N GLY A 427 -16.42 -8.48 -14.36
CA GLY A 427 -17.41 -9.55 -14.23
C GLY A 427 -16.80 -10.93 -13.93
N ILE A 428 -15.54 -10.99 -13.50
CA ILE A 428 -14.86 -12.24 -13.13
C ILE A 428 -14.81 -12.33 -11.59
N PRO A 429 -15.37 -13.38 -10.97
CA PRO A 429 -15.35 -13.55 -9.51
C PRO A 429 -13.93 -13.64 -8.96
N ALA A 430 -13.77 -13.22 -7.71
CA ALA A 430 -12.53 -13.37 -6.96
C ALA A 430 -12.79 -13.88 -5.53
N LEU A 431 -12.00 -14.87 -5.11
CA LEU A 431 -11.96 -15.42 -3.76
C LEU A 431 -10.71 -14.93 -3.03
N GLN A 432 -10.91 -14.41 -1.81
CA GLN A 432 -9.85 -13.92 -0.95
C GLN A 432 -9.64 -14.84 0.26
N ALA A 433 -8.39 -15.23 0.51
CA ALA A 433 -7.92 -15.96 1.69
C ALA A 433 -7.28 -15.02 2.75
N GLY A 434 -7.69 -13.76 2.74
CA GLY A 434 -7.21 -12.70 3.62
C GLY A 434 -7.88 -11.38 3.29
N TRP A 435 -7.57 -10.33 4.04
CA TRP A 435 -8.16 -9.02 3.84
C TRP A 435 -7.24 -8.09 3.04
N SER A 436 -7.86 -7.33 2.15
CA SER A 436 -7.34 -6.12 1.50
C SER A 436 -8.19 -4.94 1.96
N GLU A 437 -7.74 -3.72 1.66
CA GLU A 437 -8.46 -2.48 1.96
C GLU A 437 -9.92 -2.44 1.46
N TRP A 438 -10.27 -3.21 0.42
CA TRP A 438 -11.62 -3.29 -0.15
C TRP A 438 -12.43 -4.52 0.25
N SER A 439 -11.89 -5.42 1.08
CA SER A 439 -12.52 -6.73 1.36
C SER A 439 -13.93 -6.63 1.94
N HIS A 440 -14.27 -5.51 2.58
CA HIS A 440 -15.61 -5.25 3.14
C HIS A 440 -16.51 -4.38 2.26
N CYS A 441 -16.11 -4.05 1.02
CA CYS A 441 -16.91 -3.24 0.09
C CYS A 441 -17.97 -4.05 -0.69
N GLY A 442 -18.05 -5.36 -0.47
CA GLY A 442 -19.18 -6.20 -0.90
C GLY A 442 -19.14 -6.71 -2.34
N PHE A 443 -17.97 -6.76 -2.99
CA PHE A 443 -17.83 -7.20 -4.39
C PHE A 443 -16.91 -8.40 -4.60
N THR A 444 -16.34 -8.95 -3.54
CA THR A 444 -15.52 -10.17 -3.55
C THR A 444 -16.08 -11.20 -2.58
N THR A 445 -15.73 -12.45 -2.81
CA THR A 445 -15.93 -13.51 -1.83
C THR A 445 -14.72 -13.50 -0.88
N VAL A 446 -14.95 -13.23 0.41
CA VAL A 446 -13.89 -13.21 1.43
C VAL A 446 -14.12 -14.36 2.40
N ALA A 447 -13.16 -15.27 2.48
CA ALA A 447 -13.21 -16.37 3.42
C ALA A 447 -12.91 -15.90 4.85
N LYS A 448 -13.55 -16.54 5.83
CA LYS A 448 -13.48 -16.19 7.26
C LYS A 448 -12.36 -16.93 7.99
N ASP A 449 -12.12 -18.17 7.58
CA ASP A 449 -11.11 -19.09 8.11
C ASP A 449 -10.69 -20.08 7.00
N ALA A 450 -9.73 -20.95 7.29
CA ALA A 450 -9.22 -21.91 6.32
C ALA A 450 -10.30 -22.91 5.84
N ASP A 451 -11.21 -23.33 6.71
CA ASP A 451 -12.28 -24.28 6.35
C ASP A 451 -13.31 -23.62 5.42
N ASP A 452 -13.73 -22.40 5.74
CA ASP A 452 -14.61 -21.57 4.91
C ASP A 452 -13.93 -21.22 3.57
N TYR A 453 -12.60 -21.07 3.53
CA TYR A 453 -11.86 -20.89 2.28
C TYR A 453 -12.02 -22.08 1.33
N TRP A 454 -11.82 -23.30 1.81
CA TRP A 454 -11.99 -24.50 0.99
C TRP A 454 -13.44 -24.69 0.57
N ALA A 455 -14.40 -24.48 1.49
CA ALA A 455 -15.82 -24.61 1.18
C ALA A 455 -16.27 -23.62 0.08
N ARG A 456 -15.81 -22.37 0.15
CA ARG A 456 -16.09 -21.34 -0.86
C ARG A 456 -15.41 -21.61 -2.19
N LEU A 457 -14.22 -22.21 -2.18
CA LEU A 457 -13.53 -22.62 -3.40
C LEU A 457 -14.30 -23.74 -4.10
N ASP A 458 -14.72 -24.78 -3.37
CA ASP A 458 -15.59 -25.84 -3.87
C ASP A 458 -16.91 -25.29 -4.42
N GLU A 459 -17.60 -24.42 -3.67
CA GLU A 459 -18.86 -23.81 -4.10
C GLU A 459 -18.68 -23.00 -5.40
N SER A 460 -17.58 -22.25 -5.52
CA SER A 460 -17.28 -21.46 -6.71
C SER A 460 -17.01 -22.36 -7.91
N ILE A 461 -16.25 -23.44 -7.74
CA ILE A 461 -15.98 -24.42 -8.80
C ILE A 461 -17.28 -25.08 -9.26
N GLU A 462 -18.10 -25.58 -8.34
CA GLU A 462 -19.40 -26.18 -8.66
C GLU A 462 -20.31 -25.17 -9.40
N GLY A 463 -20.30 -23.91 -8.97
CA GLY A 463 -21.05 -22.86 -9.66
C GLY A 463 -20.58 -22.65 -11.11
N LEU A 464 -19.28 -22.63 -11.36
CA LEU A 464 -18.75 -22.51 -12.73
C LEU A 464 -19.11 -23.72 -13.60
N LEU A 465 -18.98 -24.93 -13.06
CA LEU A 465 -19.29 -26.17 -13.78
C LEU A 465 -20.79 -26.29 -14.12
N THR A 466 -21.66 -25.74 -13.28
CA THR A 466 -23.11 -25.73 -13.50
C THR A 466 -23.61 -24.51 -14.30
N GLY A 467 -22.71 -23.61 -14.71
CA GLY A 467 -23.05 -22.38 -15.43
C GLY A 467 -23.76 -21.34 -14.56
N ARG A 468 -23.65 -21.45 -13.23
CA ARG A 468 -24.19 -20.47 -12.28
C ARG A 468 -23.36 -19.19 -12.31
N GLN A 469 -24.04 -18.07 -12.38
CA GLN A 469 -23.43 -16.75 -12.24
C GLN A 469 -22.92 -16.56 -10.80
N LEU A 470 -21.62 -16.34 -10.64
CA LEU A 470 -20.96 -16.18 -9.34
C LEU A 470 -20.91 -14.74 -8.82
N LEU A 471 -21.16 -13.74 -9.69
CA LEU A 471 -21.23 -12.33 -9.33
C LEU A 471 -22.57 -11.73 -9.72
N THR A 472 -23.20 -10.98 -8.82
CA THR A 472 -24.37 -10.16 -9.15
C THR A 472 -23.97 -8.88 -9.89
N GLU A 473 -24.92 -8.25 -10.60
CA GLU A 473 -24.72 -6.93 -11.20
C GLU A 473 -24.33 -5.86 -10.17
N GLU A 474 -24.85 -5.97 -8.94
CA GLU A 474 -24.45 -5.11 -7.84
C GLU A 474 -22.97 -5.29 -7.48
N GLN A 475 -22.47 -6.51 -7.39
CA GLN A 475 -21.05 -6.77 -7.09
C GLN A 475 -20.15 -6.20 -8.20
N ILE A 476 -20.53 -6.38 -9.47
CA ILE A 476 -19.79 -5.81 -10.61
C ILE A 476 -19.78 -4.27 -10.50
N THR A 477 -20.92 -3.66 -10.22
CA THR A 477 -21.04 -2.20 -10.07
C THR A 477 -20.19 -1.68 -8.90
N ARG A 478 -20.24 -2.34 -7.75
CA ARG A 478 -19.42 -2.03 -6.57
C ARG A 478 -17.92 -2.09 -6.89
N ALA A 479 -17.48 -3.10 -7.64
CA ALA A 479 -16.08 -3.21 -8.05
C ALA A 479 -15.65 -2.08 -9.00
N ARG A 480 -16.50 -1.70 -9.97
CA ARG A 480 -16.23 -0.55 -10.86
C ARG A 480 -16.20 0.77 -10.11
N LEU A 481 -17.09 0.95 -9.14
CA LEU A 481 -17.10 2.12 -8.26
C LEU A 481 -15.85 2.19 -7.40
N TRP A 482 -15.41 1.06 -6.83
CA TRP A 482 -14.15 0.97 -6.11
C TRP A 482 -12.96 1.37 -6.99
N ALA A 483 -12.90 0.85 -8.21
CA ALA A 483 -11.87 1.22 -9.17
C ALA A 483 -11.83 2.73 -9.45
N TRP A 484 -13.00 3.36 -9.66
CA TRP A 484 -13.09 4.82 -9.79
C TRP A 484 -12.67 5.54 -8.52
N PHE A 485 -13.14 5.09 -7.36
CA PHE A 485 -12.87 5.71 -6.08
C PHE A 485 -11.37 5.70 -5.77
N TYR A 486 -10.72 4.56 -5.90
CA TYR A 486 -9.29 4.39 -5.70
C TYR A 486 -8.44 5.19 -6.71
N ARG A 487 -8.86 5.30 -7.98
CA ARG A 487 -8.04 5.91 -9.05
C ARG A 487 -8.28 7.38 -9.27
N SER A 488 -9.49 7.84 -9.00
CA SER A 488 -9.94 9.19 -9.30
C SER A 488 -10.50 9.87 -8.06
N GLY A 489 -11.39 9.19 -7.34
CA GLY A 489 -12.06 9.74 -6.16
C GLY A 489 -11.09 10.11 -5.02
N THR A 490 -9.98 9.40 -4.89
CA THR A 490 -8.96 9.60 -3.84
C THR A 490 -7.65 10.21 -4.35
N ASP A 491 -7.46 10.33 -5.67
CA ASP A 491 -6.25 10.91 -6.27
C ASP A 491 -6.33 12.44 -6.33
N VAL A 492 -5.89 13.12 -5.28
CA VAL A 492 -5.90 14.57 -5.19
C VAL A 492 -4.81 15.15 -6.09
N SER A 493 -5.23 15.95 -7.08
CA SER A 493 -4.30 16.67 -7.95
C SER A 493 -3.79 17.93 -7.24
N THR A 494 -2.50 18.01 -6.98
CA THR A 494 -1.83 19.15 -6.34
C THR A 494 -0.53 19.45 -7.08
N GLN A 495 -0.09 20.71 -7.08
CA GLN A 495 1.19 21.08 -7.68
C GLN A 495 2.37 20.85 -6.72
N LEU A 496 2.08 20.66 -5.42
CA LEU A 496 3.08 20.40 -4.38
C LEU A 496 3.56 18.95 -4.36
N VAL A 497 2.77 18.04 -4.93
CA VAL A 497 3.10 16.62 -5.10
C VAL A 497 2.82 16.22 -6.54
N GLN A 498 3.88 15.96 -7.30
CA GLN A 498 3.74 15.53 -8.69
C GLN A 498 3.33 14.06 -8.80
N HIS A 499 2.63 13.73 -9.88
CA HIS A 499 2.26 12.35 -10.20
C HIS A 499 3.50 11.47 -10.27
N TRP A 500 3.41 10.22 -9.79
CA TRP A 500 4.54 9.29 -9.72
C TRP A 500 5.31 9.16 -11.05
N GLU A 501 4.63 9.19 -12.19
CA GLU A 501 5.23 9.02 -13.51
C GLU A 501 5.89 10.30 -14.09
N MET A 502 5.79 11.47 -13.44
CA MET A 502 6.22 12.75 -14.02
C MET A 502 7.76 12.92 -14.12
N GLY A 503 8.53 12.13 -13.38
CA GLY A 503 10.00 12.20 -13.37
C GLY A 503 10.59 11.93 -11.98
N ARG A 504 11.92 11.91 -11.87
CA ARG A 504 12.67 11.71 -10.62
C ARG A 504 13.64 12.88 -10.38
N THR A 505 14.08 13.03 -9.13
CA THR A 505 15.21 13.89 -8.74
C THR A 505 15.08 15.33 -9.25
N GLU A 506 15.97 15.83 -10.10
CA GLU A 506 16.02 17.24 -10.52
C GLU A 506 14.72 17.73 -11.19
N HIS A 507 14.12 16.91 -12.06
CA HIS A 507 12.88 17.28 -12.75
C HIS A 507 11.72 17.46 -11.76
N LEU A 508 11.64 16.57 -10.77
CA LEU A 508 10.65 16.66 -9.70
C LEU A 508 10.89 17.92 -8.86
N LEU A 509 12.13 18.15 -8.41
CA LEU A 509 12.47 19.29 -7.57
C LEU A 509 12.19 20.62 -8.29
N ASN A 510 12.53 20.70 -9.58
CA ASN A 510 12.24 21.88 -10.39
C ASN A 510 10.72 22.11 -10.52
N ALA A 511 9.93 21.06 -10.80
CA ALA A 511 8.48 21.18 -10.92
C ALA A 511 7.83 21.68 -9.61
N VAL A 512 8.21 21.11 -8.46
CA VAL A 512 7.70 21.53 -7.15
C VAL A 512 8.19 22.93 -6.78
N MET A 513 9.44 23.26 -7.07
CA MET A 513 9.99 24.61 -6.87
C MET A 513 9.22 25.68 -7.66
N VAL A 514 8.93 25.40 -8.94
CA VAL A 514 8.14 26.30 -9.79
C VAL A 514 6.74 26.48 -9.20
N ALA A 515 6.11 25.40 -8.74
CA ALA A 515 4.82 25.48 -8.06
C ALA A 515 4.88 26.39 -6.83
N MET A 516 5.84 26.17 -5.94
CA MET A 516 6.01 26.97 -4.71
C MET A 516 6.30 28.46 -4.97
N ARG A 517 6.90 28.82 -6.11
CA ARG A 517 7.20 30.23 -6.45
C ARG A 517 6.06 30.98 -7.11
N HIS A 518 5.22 30.26 -7.85
CA HIS A 518 4.32 30.88 -8.81
C HIS A 518 2.84 30.51 -8.63
N VAL A 519 2.53 29.56 -7.75
CA VAL A 519 1.16 29.14 -7.46
C VAL A 519 0.78 29.60 -6.05
N GLU A 520 -0.32 30.34 -5.95
CA GLU A 520 -0.87 30.78 -4.67
C GLU A 520 -1.36 29.58 -3.85
N ALA A 521 -0.86 29.46 -2.62
CA ALA A 521 -1.10 28.29 -1.79
C ALA A 521 -2.58 28.10 -1.42
N ASP A 522 -3.36 29.17 -1.31
CA ASP A 522 -4.78 29.10 -0.92
C ASP A 522 -5.67 28.38 -1.93
N GLY A 523 -5.22 28.27 -3.19
CA GLY A 523 -5.91 27.54 -4.24
C GLY A 523 -5.51 26.07 -4.38
N ASP A 524 -4.51 25.58 -3.63
CA ASP A 524 -4.02 24.21 -3.81
C ASP A 524 -4.99 23.17 -3.22
N PRO A 525 -5.46 22.17 -4.01
CA PRO A 525 -6.43 21.17 -3.55
C PRO A 525 -5.95 20.31 -2.37
N ALA A 526 -4.64 20.16 -2.16
CA ALA A 526 -4.10 19.37 -1.06
C ALA A 526 -4.59 19.88 0.30
N PHE A 527 -4.63 21.19 0.51
CA PHE A 527 -4.99 21.79 1.80
C PHE A 527 -6.47 21.59 2.13
N THR A 528 -7.35 21.84 1.16
CA THR A 528 -8.79 21.62 1.34
C THR A 528 -9.10 20.14 1.55
N ALA A 529 -8.44 19.25 0.79
CA ALA A 529 -8.63 17.81 0.93
C ALA A 529 -8.18 17.29 2.30
N VAL A 530 -6.98 17.68 2.77
CA VAL A 530 -6.47 17.27 4.09
C VAL A 530 -7.33 17.84 5.21
N ARG A 531 -7.73 19.11 5.12
CA ARG A 531 -8.61 19.72 6.12
C ARG A 531 -9.96 19.01 6.19
N ARG A 532 -10.56 18.66 5.05
CA ARG A 532 -11.83 17.91 4.99
C ARG A 532 -11.68 16.54 5.63
N MET A 533 -10.69 15.75 5.18
CA MET A 533 -10.39 14.43 5.71
C MET A 533 -10.23 14.47 7.23
N TRP A 534 -9.44 15.42 7.74
CA TRP A 534 -9.17 15.55 9.16
C TRP A 534 -10.36 16.01 9.99
N THR A 535 -11.13 16.98 9.51
CA THR A 535 -12.27 17.54 10.26
C THR A 535 -13.41 16.54 10.36
N ARG A 536 -13.62 15.76 9.30
CA ARG A 536 -14.72 14.80 9.20
C ARG A 536 -14.37 13.40 9.66
N LYS A 537 -13.08 13.14 9.89
CA LYS A 537 -12.56 11.81 10.23
C LYS A 537 -12.77 10.82 9.09
N ASP A 538 -12.66 11.30 7.85
CA ASP A 538 -12.78 10.45 6.67
C ASP A 538 -11.53 9.55 6.55
N PRO A 539 -11.68 8.23 6.35
CA PRO A 539 -10.54 7.31 6.27
C PRO A 539 -9.71 7.47 4.99
N PHE A 540 -10.10 8.40 4.10
CA PHE A 540 -9.43 8.70 2.85
C PHE A 540 -9.25 10.20 2.64
N LEU A 541 -8.11 10.52 2.04
CA LEU A 541 -7.99 11.75 1.30
C LEU A 541 -8.81 11.64 -0.01
N THR A 542 -9.81 12.50 -0.16
CA THR A 542 -10.68 12.54 -1.33
C THR A 542 -10.35 13.74 -2.23
N ARG A 543 -10.56 13.60 -3.54
CA ARG A 543 -10.39 14.69 -4.52
C ARG A 543 -11.56 15.65 -4.49
N THR A 544 -12.76 15.11 -4.46
CA THR A 544 -14.01 15.87 -4.36
C THR A 544 -14.64 15.65 -3.00
N ASP A 545 -15.44 16.62 -2.56
CA ASP A 545 -16.25 16.45 -1.37
C ASP A 545 -17.46 15.57 -1.71
N MET A 546 -17.50 14.36 -1.16
CA MET A 546 -18.54 13.36 -1.42
C MET A 546 -19.79 13.55 -0.55
N THR A 547 -19.81 14.58 0.31
CA THR A 547 -20.95 14.89 1.20
C THR A 547 -21.70 16.14 0.75
N THR A 548 -21.33 16.76 -0.37
CA THR A 548 -22.04 17.92 -0.92
C THR A 548 -23.42 17.53 -1.41
N SER A 549 -24.24 18.53 -1.71
CA SER A 549 -25.53 18.25 -2.37
C SER A 549 -25.30 17.48 -3.69
N PRO A 550 -26.30 16.71 -4.15
CA PRO A 550 -26.27 16.05 -5.45
C PRO A 550 -25.84 16.94 -6.61
N GLU A 551 -26.31 18.18 -6.64
CA GLU A 551 -26.03 19.15 -7.71
C GLU A 551 -24.56 19.60 -7.68
N GLU A 552 -24.05 19.96 -6.49
CA GLU A 552 -22.64 20.32 -6.30
C GLU A 552 -21.70 19.15 -6.59
N PHE A 553 -22.10 17.92 -6.21
CA PHE A 553 -21.29 16.74 -6.48
C PHE A 553 -21.16 16.48 -7.99
N THR A 554 -22.28 16.57 -8.73
CA THR A 554 -22.28 16.48 -10.20
C THR A 554 -21.41 17.55 -10.85
N LEU A 555 -21.50 18.80 -10.37
CA LEU A 555 -20.65 19.89 -10.84
C LEU A 555 -19.17 19.62 -10.58
N ALA A 556 -18.84 19.08 -9.39
CA ALA A 556 -17.47 18.71 -9.02
C ALA A 556 -16.89 17.57 -9.87
N LEU A 557 -17.75 16.70 -10.42
CA LEU A 557 -17.37 15.67 -11.39
C LEU A 557 -17.16 16.23 -12.81
N GLY A 558 -17.37 17.54 -13.03
CA GLY A 558 -17.20 18.19 -14.33
C GLY A 558 -18.31 17.88 -15.32
N GLY A 559 -19.52 17.55 -14.85
CA GLY A 559 -20.66 17.22 -15.71
C GLY A 559 -20.56 15.89 -16.45
N VAL A 560 -19.57 15.04 -16.12
CA VAL A 560 -19.36 13.73 -16.79
C VAL A 560 -20.54 12.78 -16.61
N SER A 561 -21.38 12.97 -15.59
CA SER A 561 -22.60 12.18 -15.39
C SER A 561 -23.73 12.54 -16.38
N GLU A 562 -23.59 13.60 -17.16
CA GLU A 562 -24.52 14.01 -18.22
C GLU A 562 -24.12 13.47 -19.61
N LEU A 563 -22.95 12.82 -19.71
CA LEU A 563 -22.42 12.12 -20.88
C LEU A 563 -22.69 10.61 -20.76
#